data_AF-A0A850HIW9-F1
#
_entry.id   AF-A0A850HIW9-F1
#
_cell.length_a   1.000
_cell.length_b   1.000
_cell.length_c   1.000
_cell.angle_alpha   90.00
_cell.angle_beta   90.00
_cell.angle_gamma   90.00
#
_symmetry.space_group_name_H-M   'P 1'
#
loop_
_entity.id
_entity.type
_entity.pdbx_description
1 polymer ?
#
loop_
_entity_poly.entity_id
_entity_poly.type
_entity_poly.pdbx_seq_one_letter_code
_entity_poly.pdbx_strand_id
1 'polypeptide(L)'
;MWAVQILMAVIGLSSGIVVAGGLFSLIAGLGVISDFADRTHTGEQILLYEDAVALGGILGNIFFIYQIDIPGGDWLVPVFGILGGIFVGCWAMALAEMLNLFPVFLRRIKILRYVPHIILGIALGKGFGALIFFSQGW
;
A
#
# COMPACT_ATOMS: atom_id res chain seq x y z
N MET A 1 24.51 -12.80 26.30
CA MET A 1 25.04 -12.07 25.12
C MET A 1 24.49 -12.64 23.82
N TRP A 2 24.80 -13.89 23.44
CA TRP A 2 24.34 -14.51 22.19
C TRP A 2 22.83 -14.78 22.12
N ALA A 3 22.23 -15.22 23.23
CA ALA A 3 20.78 -15.48 23.29
C ALA A 3 19.93 -14.23 22.97
N VAL A 4 20.40 -13.05 23.38
CA VAL A 4 19.72 -11.77 23.11
C VAL A 4 19.85 -11.39 21.63
N GLN A 5 21.01 -11.62 21.01
CA GLN A 5 21.22 -11.37 19.58
C GLN A 5 20.38 -12.31 18.71
N ILE A 6 20.30 -13.59 19.07
CA ILE A 6 19.45 -14.56 18.37
C ILE A 6 17.97 -14.17 18.51
N LEU A 7 17.54 -13.75 19.70
CA LEU A 7 16.16 -13.29 19.92
C LEU A 7 15.85 -12.04 19.10
N MET A 8 16.75 -11.05 19.07
CA MET A 8 16.60 -9.85 18.24
C MET A 8 16.57 -10.19 16.75
N ALA A 9 17.39 -11.14 16.30
CA ALA A 9 17.38 -11.60 14.91
C ALA A 9 16.03 -12.26 14.55
N VAL A 10 15.48 -13.10 15.43
CA VAL A 10 14.17 -13.75 15.21
C VAL A 10 13.04 -12.72 15.18
N ILE A 11 13.02 -11.76 16.10
CA ILE A 11 12.01 -10.69 16.13
C ILE A 11 12.13 -9.81 14.88
N GLY A 12 13.35 -9.40 14.54
CA GLY A 12 13.64 -8.60 13.34
C GLY A 12 13.19 -9.30 12.06
N LEU A 13 13.56 -10.57 11.89
CA LEU A 13 13.20 -11.36 10.71
C LEU A 13 11.69 -11.62 10.63
N SER A 14 11.05 -11.92 11.76
CA SER A 14 9.60 -12.14 11.84
C SER A 14 8.82 -10.86 11.51
N SER A 15 9.22 -9.73 12.08
CA SER A 15 8.60 -8.43 11.77
C SER A 15 8.82 -8.04 10.31
N GLY A 16 10.01 -8.28 9.75
CA GLY A 16 10.32 -8.04 8.35
C GLY A 16 9.46 -8.85 7.39
N ILE A 17 9.26 -10.15 7.65
CA ILE A 17 8.40 -11.01 6.83
C ILE A 17 6.95 -10.51 6.86
N VAL A 18 6.43 -10.16 8.04
CA VAL A 18 5.05 -9.66 8.18
C VAL A 18 4.85 -8.36 7.42
N VAL A 19 5.80 -7.41 7.53
CA VAL A 19 5.72 -6.11 6.84
C VAL A 19 5.85 -6.30 5.33
N ALA A 20 6.80 -7.13 4.86
CA ALA A 20 6.98 -7.40 3.43
C ALA A 20 5.75 -8.10 2.83
N GLY A 21 5.21 -9.11 3.52
CA GLY A 21 3.99 -9.80 3.11
C GLY A 21 2.78 -8.86 3.06
N GLY A 22 2.63 -7.98 4.04
CA GLY A 22 1.56 -6.97 4.08
C GLY A 22 1.66 -5.97 2.92
N LEU A 23 2.86 -5.46 2.64
CA LEU A 23 3.11 -4.55 1.52
C LEU A 23 2.79 -5.23 0.18
N PHE A 24 3.29 -6.45 -0.02
CA PHE A 24 3.11 -7.16 -1.28
C PHE A 24 1.65 -7.55 -1.51
N SER A 25 0.96 -8.05 -0.47
CA SER A 25 -0.48 -8.33 -0.52
C SER A 25 -1.31 -7.09 -0.81
N LEU A 26 -0.90 -5.91 -0.32
CA LEU A 26 -1.57 -4.65 -0.62
C LEU A 26 -1.40 -4.28 -2.10
N ILE A 27 -0.18 -4.29 -2.62
CA ILE A 27 0.11 -3.87 -4.00
C ILE A 27 -0.57 -4.82 -5.01
N ALA A 28 -0.47 -6.13 -4.78
CA ALA A 28 -1.14 -7.13 -5.60
C ALA A 28 -2.67 -7.06 -5.46
N GLY A 29 -3.18 -6.92 -4.23
CA GLY A 29 -4.63 -6.89 -3.96
C GLY A 29 -5.33 -5.63 -4.45
N LEU A 30 -4.63 -4.50 -4.54
CA LEU A 30 -5.16 -3.26 -5.10
C LEU A 30 -5.33 -3.32 -6.63
N GLY A 31 -4.67 -4.25 -7.32
CA GLY A 31 -4.76 -4.39 -8.77
C GLY A 31 -3.79 -3.50 -9.55
N VAL A 32 -2.82 -2.84 -8.89
CA VAL A 32 -1.84 -1.97 -9.58
C VAL A 32 -1.04 -2.77 -10.61
N ILE A 33 -0.64 -4.00 -10.25
CA ILE A 33 0.13 -4.88 -11.12
C ILE A 33 -0.71 -5.36 -12.32
N SER A 34 -1.97 -5.72 -12.07
CA SER A 34 -2.89 -6.13 -13.13
C SER A 34 -3.20 -5.00 -14.10
N ASP A 35 -3.34 -3.76 -13.62
CA ASP A 35 -3.58 -2.59 -14.47
C ASP A 35 -2.40 -2.31 -15.40
N PHE A 36 -1.17 -2.46 -14.90
CA PHE A 36 0.03 -2.33 -15.74
C PHE A 36 0.09 -3.44 -16.79
N ALA A 37 -0.15 -4.69 -16.39
CA ALA A 37 -0.13 -5.83 -17.31
C ALA A 37 -1.25 -5.74 -18.37
N ASP A 38 -2.42 -5.22 -18.02
CA ASP A 38 -3.54 -4.99 -18.94
C ASP A 38 -3.23 -3.87 -19.93
N ARG A 39 -2.71 -2.73 -19.45
CA ARG A 39 -2.31 -1.60 -20.31
C ARG A 39 -1.21 -1.94 -21.31
N THR A 40 -0.23 -2.75 -20.91
CA THR A 40 0.83 -3.22 -21.80
C THR A 40 0.41 -4.41 -22.66
N HIS A 41 -0.84 -4.87 -22.54
CA HIS A 41 -1.37 -6.05 -23.22
C HIS A 41 -0.49 -7.30 -22.99
N THR A 42 0.18 -7.36 -21.83
CA THR A 42 1.15 -8.39 -21.47
C THR A 42 0.71 -9.11 -20.19
N GLY A 43 -0.58 -9.48 -20.15
CA GLY A 43 -1.19 -10.21 -19.03
C GLY A 43 -0.56 -11.57 -18.74
N GLU A 44 0.12 -12.18 -19.72
CA GLU A 44 0.83 -13.46 -19.52
C GLU A 44 2.10 -13.32 -18.66
N GLN A 45 2.62 -12.10 -18.48
CA GLN A 45 3.88 -11.84 -17.75
C GLN A 45 3.68 -11.17 -16.38
N ILE A 46 2.53 -11.37 -15.72
CA ILE A 46 2.24 -10.80 -14.38
C ILE A 46 3.36 -11.10 -13.37
N LEU A 47 3.94 -12.30 -13.40
CA LEU A 47 5.05 -12.70 -12.53
C LEU A 47 6.29 -11.79 -12.68
N LEU A 48 6.58 -11.31 -13.90
CA LEU A 48 7.71 -10.40 -14.12
C LEU A 48 7.46 -9.02 -13.50
N TYR A 49 6.21 -8.55 -13.52
CA TYR A 49 5.84 -7.30 -12.85
C TYR A 49 5.91 -7.45 -11.33
N GLU A 50 5.45 -8.58 -10.79
CA GLU A 50 5.59 -8.92 -9.38
C GLU A 50 7.06 -8.95 -8.93
N ASP A 51 7.93 -9.62 -9.69
CA ASP A 51 9.35 -9.68 -9.42
C ASP A 51 10.03 -8.31 -9.52
N ALA A 52 9.62 -7.47 -10.48
CA ALA A 52 10.12 -6.11 -10.61
C ALA A 52 9.74 -5.23 -9.41
N VAL A 53 8.49 -5.36 -8.91
CA VAL A 53 8.04 -4.67 -7.70
C VAL A 53 8.80 -5.17 -6.47
N ALA A 54 9.00 -6.49 -6.35
CA ALA A 54 9.78 -7.08 -5.26
C ALA A 54 11.23 -6.58 -5.26
N LEU A 55 11.90 -6.59 -6.43
CA LEU A 55 13.25 -6.05 -6.61
C LEU A 55 13.31 -4.55 -6.28
N GLY A 56 12.33 -3.77 -6.72
CA GLY A 56 12.22 -2.35 -6.39
C GLY A 56 12.09 -2.11 -4.89
N GLY A 57 11.27 -2.91 -4.20
CA GLY A 57 11.12 -2.87 -2.74
C GLY A 57 12.39 -3.24 -1.98
N ILE A 58 13.11 -4.27 -2.44
CA ILE A 58 14.40 -4.68 -1.86
C ILE A 58 15.44 -3.56 -2.04
N LEU A 59 15.58 -3.03 -3.25
CA LEU A 59 16.49 -1.93 -3.55
C LEU A 59 16.15 -0.68 -2.72
N GLY A 60 14.88 -0.29 -2.70
CA GLY A 60 14.40 0.86 -1.92
C GLY A 60 14.68 0.70 -0.42
N ASN A 61 14.52 -0.50 0.14
CA ASN A 61 14.82 -0.77 1.54
C ASN A 61 16.33 -0.66 1.83
N ILE A 62 17.18 -1.17 0.93
CA ILE A 62 18.64 -1.03 1.05
C ILE A 62 19.04 0.46 1.02
N PHE A 63 18.51 1.23 0.06
CA PHE A 63 18.77 2.67 -0.01
C PHE A 63 18.28 3.41 1.24
N PHE A 64 17.13 3.04 1.79
CA PHE A 64 16.56 3.66 2.98
C PHE A 64 17.38 3.35 4.25
N ILE A 65 17.80 2.10 4.44
CA ILE A 65 18.56 1.68 5.63
C ILE A 65 19.98 2.23 5.61
N TYR A 66 20.68 2.10 4.47
CA TYR A 66 22.09 2.46 4.39
C TYR A 66 22.32 3.94 4.05
N GLN A 67 21.26 4.70 3.78
CA GLN A 67 21.32 6.12 3.41
C GLN A 67 22.45 6.39 2.42
N ILE A 68 22.50 5.58 1.35
CA ILE A 68 23.59 5.63 0.39
C ILE A 68 23.52 6.95 -0.36
N ASP A 69 24.46 7.85 -0.09
CA ASP A 69 24.61 9.09 -0.83
C ASP A 69 25.11 8.80 -2.24
N ILE A 70 24.30 9.09 -3.25
CA ILE A 70 24.66 8.96 -4.66
C ILE A 70 25.27 10.30 -5.11
N PRO A 71 26.58 10.37 -5.43
CA PRO A 71 27.17 11.58 -5.97
C PRO A 71 26.54 11.92 -7.33
N GLY A 72 25.90 13.09 -7.46
CA GLY A 72 25.18 13.49 -8.67
C GLY A 72 23.69 13.09 -8.72
N GLY A 73 23.10 12.74 -7.56
CA GLY A 73 21.68 12.39 -7.44
C GLY A 73 20.69 13.43 -7.96
N ASP A 74 21.09 14.71 -8.05
CA ASP A 74 20.23 15.81 -8.50
C ASP A 74 19.63 15.60 -9.91
N TRP A 75 20.35 14.92 -10.81
CA TRP A 75 19.83 14.59 -12.14
C TRP A 75 18.87 13.39 -12.12
N LEU A 76 19.00 12.49 -11.14
CA LEU A 76 18.11 11.35 -10.96
C LEU A 76 16.78 11.75 -10.31
N VAL A 77 16.75 12.82 -9.50
CA VAL A 77 15.54 13.26 -8.78
C VAL A 77 14.35 13.54 -9.71
N PRO A 78 14.48 14.27 -10.84
CA PRO A 78 13.36 14.51 -11.75
C PRO A 78 12.84 13.22 -12.39
N VAL A 79 13.75 12.32 -12.78
CA VAL A 79 13.39 11.03 -13.38
C VAL A 79 12.62 10.18 -12.36
N PHE A 80 13.13 10.10 -11.13
CA PHE A 80 12.47 9.38 -10.05
C PHE A 80 11.11 10.01 -9.71
N GLY A 81 10.99 11.33 -9.76
CA GLY A 81 9.73 12.05 -9.56
C GLY A 81 8.68 11.71 -10.63
N ILE A 82 9.07 11.63 -11.90
CA ILE A 82 8.16 11.22 -13.00
C ILE A 82 7.72 9.78 -12.81
N LEU A 83 8.64 8.86 -12.52
CA LEU A 83 8.34 7.46 -12.27
C LEU A 83 7.41 7.29 -11.05
N GLY A 84 7.68 8.03 -9.97
CA GLY A 84 6.81 8.10 -8.80
C GLY A 84 5.42 8.64 -9.13
N GLY A 85 5.32 9.66 -9.97
CA GLY A 85 4.05 10.21 -10.45
C GLY A 85 3.23 9.20 -11.26
N ILE A 86 3.87 8.46 -12.17
CA ILE A 86 3.22 7.38 -12.95
C ILE A 86 2.71 6.29 -12.00
N PHE A 87 3.54 5.86 -11.05
CA PHE A 87 3.16 4.86 -10.05
C PHE A 87 1.96 5.30 -9.19
N VAL A 88 1.99 6.53 -8.65
CA VAL A 88 0.89 7.08 -7.85
C VAL A 88 -0.38 7.26 -8.69
N GLY A 89 -0.25 7.65 -9.96
CA GLY A 89 -1.37 7.73 -10.89
C GLY A 89 -2.05 6.38 -11.14
N CYS A 90 -1.26 5.33 -11.42
CA CYS A 90 -1.77 3.97 -11.57
C CYS A 90 -2.39 3.46 -10.27
N TRP A 91 -1.78 3.74 -9.13
CA TRP A 91 -2.37 3.41 -7.83
C TRP A 91 -3.75 4.07 -7.65
N ALA A 92 -3.87 5.38 -7.93
CA ALA A 92 -5.14 6.08 -7.81
C ALA A 92 -6.22 5.51 -8.75
N MET A 93 -5.85 5.10 -9.97
CA MET A 93 -6.76 4.45 -10.92
C MET A 93 -7.24 3.09 -10.39
N ALA A 94 -6.32 2.23 -9.95
CA ALA A 94 -6.64 0.91 -9.39
C ALA A 94 -7.55 1.02 -8.15
N LEU A 95 -7.30 2.00 -7.28
CA LEU A 95 -8.17 2.33 -6.15
C LEU A 95 -9.58 2.73 -6.61
N ALA A 96 -9.69 3.57 -7.65
CA ALA A 96 -11.00 3.99 -8.17
C ALA A 96 -11.78 2.80 -8.75
N GLU A 97 -11.10 1.88 -9.42
CA GLU A 97 -11.72 0.65 -9.93
C GLU A 97 -12.21 -0.26 -8.79
N MET A 98 -11.38 -0.47 -7.77
CA MET A 98 -11.77 -1.22 -6.58
C MET A 98 -12.95 -0.57 -5.82
N LEU A 99 -13.00 0.76 -5.76
CA LEU A 99 -14.12 1.48 -5.16
C LEU A 99 -15.41 1.32 -5.97
N ASN A 100 -15.34 1.25 -7.30
CA ASN A 100 -16.49 0.98 -8.16
C ASN A 100 -17.04 -0.45 -8.01
N LEU A 101 -16.18 -1.40 -7.66
CA LEU A 101 -16.59 -2.77 -7.35
C LEU A 101 -17.34 -2.87 -6.01
N PHE A 102 -17.06 -1.98 -5.06
CA PHE A 102 -17.63 -2.05 -3.72
C PHE A 102 -19.17 -2.01 -3.68
N PRO A 103 -19.88 -1.10 -4.39
CA PRO A 103 -21.34 -1.14 -4.49
C PRO A 103 -21.90 -2.46 -5.07
N VAL A 104 -21.19 -3.07 -6.02
CA VAL A 104 -21.58 -4.34 -6.63
C VAL A 104 -21.46 -5.47 -5.61
N PHE A 105 -20.35 -5.50 -4.86
CA PHE A 105 -20.16 -6.45 -3.76
C PHE A 105 -21.25 -6.31 -2.68
N LEU A 106 -21.55 -5.09 -2.22
CA LEU A 106 -22.61 -4.81 -1.25
C LEU A 106 -23.99 -5.29 -1.72
N ARG A 107 -24.27 -5.17 -3.02
CA ARG A 107 -25.50 -5.68 -3.63
C ARG A 107 -25.55 -7.21 -3.64
N ARG A 108 -24.44 -7.87 -3.97
CA ARG A 108 -24.34 -9.34 -4.01
C ARG A 108 -24.54 -9.98 -2.63
N ILE A 109 -24.00 -9.38 -1.58
CA ILE A 109 -24.16 -9.84 -0.19
C ILE A 109 -25.47 -9.37 0.47
N LYS A 110 -26.35 -8.67 -0.26
CA LYS A 110 -27.67 -8.18 0.18
C LYS A 110 -27.64 -7.27 1.43
N ILE A 111 -26.52 -6.63 1.76
CA ILE A 111 -26.43 -5.73 2.92
C ILE A 111 -26.75 -4.27 2.61
N LEU A 112 -27.15 -3.95 1.38
CA LEU A 112 -27.55 -2.61 0.94
C LEU A 112 -28.52 -1.90 1.91
N ARG A 113 -29.43 -2.66 2.53
CA ARG A 113 -30.41 -2.12 3.50
C ARG A 113 -29.76 -1.63 4.81
N TYR A 114 -28.61 -2.18 5.18
CA TYR A 114 -27.87 -1.83 6.40
C TYR A 114 -26.81 -0.74 6.18
N VAL A 115 -26.49 -0.40 4.92
CA VAL A 115 -25.53 0.66 4.58
C VAL A 115 -25.86 2.00 5.27
N PRO A 116 -27.11 2.49 5.34
CA PRO A 116 -27.43 3.71 6.06
C PRO A 116 -27.10 3.64 7.56
N HIS A 117 -27.27 2.47 8.18
CA HIS A 117 -26.95 2.26 9.59
C HIS A 117 -25.44 2.29 9.84
N ILE A 118 -24.66 1.74 8.90
CA ILE A 118 -23.19 1.80 8.92
C ILE A 118 -22.72 3.26 8.81
N ILE A 119 -23.29 4.01 7.86
CA ILE A 119 -22.95 5.44 7.67
C ILE A 119 -23.29 6.24 8.93
N LEU A 120 -24.45 5.98 9.55
CA LEU A 120 -24.85 6.63 10.80
C LEU A 120 -23.85 6.31 11.94
N GLY A 121 -23.43 5.06 12.07
CA GLY A 121 -22.42 4.64 13.05
C GLY A 121 -21.08 5.35 12.86
N ILE A 122 -20.60 5.45 11.62
CA ILE A 122 -19.37 6.19 11.28
C ILE A 122 -19.52 7.67 11.61
N ALA A 123 -20.65 8.28 11.24
CA ALA A 123 -20.92 9.70 11.51
C ALA A 123 -20.94 9.98 13.03
N LEU A 124 -21.62 9.15 13.82
CA LEU A 124 -21.63 9.27 15.28
C LEU A 124 -20.23 9.08 15.86
N GLY A 125 -19.48 8.07 15.42
CA GLY A 125 -18.10 7.85 15.86
C GLY A 125 -17.18 9.04 15.59
N LYS A 126 -17.24 9.61 14.38
CA LYS A 126 -16.47 10.83 14.04
C LYS A 126 -16.96 12.04 14.82
N GLY A 127 -18.27 12.16 15.07
CA GLY A 127 -18.85 13.22 15.89
C GLY A 127 -18.35 13.18 17.35
N PHE A 128 -18.39 12.00 17.97
CA PHE A 128 -17.83 11.80 19.31
C PHE A 128 -16.32 12.02 19.35
N GLY A 129 -15.58 11.53 18.35
CA GLY A 129 -14.15 11.75 18.23
C GLY A 129 -13.80 13.24 18.13
N ALA A 130 -14.57 14.01 17.35
CA ALA A 130 -14.39 15.46 17.23
C ALA A 130 -14.72 16.19 18.55
N LEU A 131 -15.78 15.79 19.26
CA LEU A 131 -16.13 16.36 20.57
C LEU A 131 -15.04 16.11 21.61
N ILE A 132 -14.48 14.90 21.65
CA ILE A 132 -13.38 14.56 22.56
C ILE A 132 -12.12 15.37 22.20
N PHE A 133 -11.78 15.44 20.91
CA PHE A 133 -10.64 16.21 20.41
C PHE A 133 -10.74 17.69 20.85
N PHE A 134 -11.91 18.31 20.67
CA PHE A 134 -12.14 19.69 21.11
C PHE A 134 -12.17 19.85 22.64
N SER A 135 -12.65 18.84 23.37
CA SER A 135 -12.69 18.87 24.84
C SER A 135 -11.30 18.75 25.49
N GLN A 136 -10.36 18.06 24.84
CA GLN A 136 -9.01 17.87 25.35
C GLN A 136 -8.02 18.94 24.86
N GLY A 137 -8.44 19.83 23.95
CA GLY A 137 -7.64 20.97 23.51
C GLY A 137 -6.35 20.58 22.78
N TRP A 138 -6.38 19.48 22.02
CA TRP A 138 -5.27 19.03 21.17
C TRP A 138 -5.25 19.77 19.83
#